data_AF-A0AAU9L3Y2-F1
#
_entry.id   AF-A0AAU9L3Y2-F1
#
_cell.length_a   1.000
_cell.length_b   1.000
_cell.length_c   1.000
_cell.angle_alpha   90.00
_cell.angle_beta   90.00
_cell.angle_gamma   90.00
#
_symmetry.space_group_name_H-M   'P 1'
#
loop_
_entity.id
_entity.type
_entity.pdbx_description
1 polymer ?
#
loop_
_entity_poly.entity_id
_entity_poly.type
_entity_poly.pdbx_seq_one_letter_code
_entity_poly.pdbx_strand_id
1 'polypeptide(L)'
;MWHNEIGGGFLNIGIYPLAFAVMVFGAKPEKITSAGKLNDGGVDVYNFVTLEYTNSRFATIEYTMLATLDGTVTITGSKGRIHLLPRLIQPQKFNSEGFRYEAEAVVKAIQSKQQEIKEYSFGESLQIMTIMDKIRKDMGLVYPADNK
;
A
#
# COMPACT_ATOMS: atom_id res chain seq x y z
N MET A 1 -18.83 2.04 -6.62
CA MET A 1 -17.42 2.43 -6.39
C MET A 1 -17.26 3.60 -5.42
N TRP A 2 -18.33 4.27 -4.97
CA TRP A 2 -18.26 5.42 -4.05
C TRP A 2 -19.14 5.22 -2.81
N HIS A 3 -19.22 3.99 -2.31
CA HIS A 3 -19.95 3.69 -1.08
C HIS A 3 -19.03 3.00 -0.09
N ASN A 4 -19.03 3.50 1.14
CA ASN A 4 -18.15 3.08 2.22
C ASN A 4 -18.30 1.58 2.59
N GLU A 5 -19.45 0.99 2.25
CA GLU A 5 -19.79 -0.41 2.50
C GLU A 5 -19.02 -1.44 1.65
N ILE A 6 -18.38 -1.01 0.56
CA ILE A 6 -17.59 -1.89 -0.34
C ILE A 6 -16.11 -1.49 -0.42
N GLY A 7 -15.63 -0.69 0.54
CA GLY A 7 -14.27 -0.14 0.56
C GLY A 7 -14.15 1.23 -0.09
N GLY A 8 -12.90 1.70 -0.27
CA GLY A 8 -12.59 3.04 -0.77
C GLY A 8 -11.28 3.12 -1.55
N GLY A 9 -10.84 4.33 -1.86
CA GLY A 9 -9.64 4.59 -2.66
C GLY A 9 -8.37 4.01 -2.04
N PHE A 10 -8.28 4.00 -0.71
CA PHE A 10 -7.09 3.58 0.01
C PHE A 10 -6.91 2.07 -0.07
N LEU A 11 -7.99 1.31 0.18
CA LEU A 11 -7.97 -0.15 0.10
C LEU A 11 -7.74 -0.65 -1.33
N ASN A 12 -8.19 0.10 -2.34
CA ASN A 12 -8.09 -0.31 -3.73
C ASN A 12 -6.81 0.17 -4.41
N ILE A 13 -6.38 1.41 -4.16
CA ILE A 13 -5.29 2.07 -4.90
C ILE A 13 -4.11 2.35 -3.98
N GLY A 14 -4.35 2.93 -2.81
CA GLY A 14 -3.30 3.36 -1.89
C GLY A 14 -2.51 2.23 -1.23
N ILE A 15 -3.05 1.01 -1.20
CA ILE A 15 -2.36 -0.17 -0.69
C ILE A 15 -1.10 -0.51 -1.49
N TYR A 16 -1.11 -0.32 -2.81
CA TYR A 16 0.03 -0.69 -3.67
C TYR A 16 1.29 0.15 -3.41
N PRO A 17 1.23 1.51 -3.43
CA PRO A 17 2.41 2.31 -3.09
C PRO A 17 2.80 2.16 -1.61
N LEU A 18 1.87 1.88 -0.70
CA LEU A 18 2.19 1.55 0.69
C LEU A 18 2.99 0.26 0.81
N ALA A 19 2.51 -0.83 0.19
CA ALA A 19 3.22 -2.10 0.16
C ALA A 19 4.62 -1.95 -0.47
N PHE A 20 4.75 -1.11 -1.50
CA PHE A 20 6.04 -0.82 -2.10
C PHE A 20 7.00 -0.10 -1.13
N ALA A 21 6.52 0.90 -0.39
CA ALA A 21 7.33 1.57 0.62
C ALA A 21 7.78 0.60 1.73
N VAL A 22 6.88 -0.32 2.13
CA VAL A 22 7.17 -1.39 3.10
C VAL A 22 8.20 -2.37 2.56
N MET A 23 8.13 -2.75 1.28
CA MET A 23 9.14 -3.62 0.66
C MET A 23 10.55 -2.99 0.69
N VAL A 24 10.65 -1.65 0.58
CA VAL A 24 11.93 -0.93 0.56
C VAL A 24 12.47 -0.65 1.96
N PHE A 25 11.61 -0.23 2.90
CA PHE A 25 12.03 0.27 4.23
C PHE A 25 11.58 -0.60 5.41
N GLY A 26 10.75 -1.60 5.19
CA GLY A 26 10.09 -2.43 6.20
C GLY A 26 8.78 -1.82 6.72
N ALA A 27 7.98 -2.60 7.43
CA ALA A 27 6.67 -2.18 7.94
C ALA A 27 6.70 -1.50 9.33
N LYS A 28 7.82 -0.85 9.68
CA LYS A 28 8.02 -0.19 10.99
C LYS A 28 8.51 1.25 10.86
N PRO A 29 7.67 2.19 10.37
CA PRO A 29 7.97 3.61 10.46
C PRO A 29 7.96 4.08 11.92
N GLU A 30 8.81 5.05 12.26
CA GLU A 30 8.82 5.74 13.56
C GLU A 30 7.67 6.74 13.67
N LYS A 31 7.25 7.32 12.54
CA LYS A 31 6.16 8.28 12.49
C LYS A 31 5.40 8.20 11.18
N ILE A 32 4.08 8.36 11.27
CA ILE A 32 3.15 8.37 10.15
C ILE A 32 2.38 9.69 10.23
N THR A 33 2.45 10.47 9.15
CA THR A 33 1.64 11.68 8.96
C THR A 33 0.83 11.51 7.69
N SER A 34 -0.48 11.73 7.73
CA SER A 34 -1.31 11.69 6.53
C SER A 34 -2.31 12.84 6.48
N ALA A 35 -2.70 13.21 5.25
CA ALA A 35 -3.74 14.20 4.99
C ALA A 35 -4.50 13.80 3.73
N GLY A 36 -5.83 13.82 3.79
CA GLY A 36 -6.67 13.39 2.69
C GLY A 36 -8.07 13.97 2.78
N LYS A 37 -8.96 13.48 1.92
CA LYS A 37 -10.35 13.92 1.89
C LYS A 37 -11.31 12.75 1.71
N LEU A 38 -12.44 12.83 2.40
CA LEU A 38 -13.60 11.98 2.18
C LEU A 38 -14.62 12.70 1.28
N ASN A 39 -15.39 11.96 0.51
CA ASN A 39 -16.60 12.48 -0.13
C ASN A 39 -17.79 12.49 0.86
N ASP A 40 -18.94 12.99 0.41
CA ASP A 40 -20.16 13.07 1.21
C ASP A 40 -20.70 11.69 1.64
N GLY A 41 -20.28 10.62 0.96
CA GLY A 41 -20.59 9.23 1.30
C GLY A 41 -19.61 8.59 2.29
N GLY A 42 -18.66 9.35 2.84
CA GLY A 42 -17.66 8.86 3.79
C GLY A 42 -16.54 8.01 3.19
N VAL A 43 -16.39 8.02 1.85
CA VAL A 43 -15.34 7.28 1.13
C VAL A 43 -14.15 8.20 0.86
N ASP A 44 -12.94 7.72 1.08
CA ASP A 44 -11.73 8.45 0.77
C ASP A 44 -11.55 8.64 -0.74
N VAL A 45 -11.24 9.87 -1.16
CA VAL A 45 -11.09 10.23 -2.58
C VAL A 45 -9.64 10.49 -2.98
N TYR A 46 -8.81 10.93 -2.03
CA TYR A 46 -7.36 11.04 -2.17
C TYR A 46 -6.73 11.11 -0.78
N ASN A 47 -5.44 10.77 -0.71
CA ASN A 47 -4.62 10.94 0.49
C ASN A 47 -3.15 11.02 0.13
N PHE A 48 -2.41 11.75 0.96
CA PHE A 48 -0.97 11.86 0.94
C PHE A 48 -0.44 11.39 2.30
N VAL A 49 0.55 10.51 2.29
CA VAL A 49 1.15 9.92 3.49
C VAL A 49 2.64 10.15 3.47
N THR A 50 3.20 10.53 4.62
CA THR A 50 4.64 10.49 4.89
C THR A 50 4.90 9.45 5.97
N LEU A 51 5.77 8.49 5.64
CA LEU A 51 6.30 7.47 6.55
C LEU A 51 7.74 7.84 6.87
N GLU A 52 8.04 8.16 8.12
CA GLU A 52 9.39 8.47 8.60
C GLU A 52 9.99 7.22 9.26
N TYR A 53 11.25 6.91 8.95
CA TYR A 53 11.97 5.74 9.43
C TYR A 53 13.29 6.15 10.08
N THR A 54 13.85 5.23 10.87
CA THR A 54 15.19 5.37 11.46
C THR A 54 16.26 5.73 10.42
N ASN A 55 17.30 6.43 10.88
CA ASN A 55 18.43 6.89 10.07
C ASN A 55 18.05 7.92 8.98
N SER A 56 17.12 8.82 9.31
CA SER A 56 16.70 9.94 8.44
C SER A 56 16.21 9.49 7.06
N ARG A 57 15.51 8.36 7.01
CA ARG A 57 14.88 7.82 5.80
C ARG A 57 13.39 8.10 5.85
N PHE A 58 12.77 8.32 4.70
CA PHE A 58 11.33 8.51 4.62
C PHE A 58 10.78 8.03 3.28
N ALA A 59 9.48 7.78 3.23
CA ALA A 59 8.72 7.54 2.02
C ALA A 59 7.51 8.45 1.97
N THR A 60 7.21 8.99 0.79
CA THR A 60 5.98 9.72 0.50
C THR A 60 5.11 8.89 -0.42
N ILE A 61 3.84 8.76 -0.09
CA ILE A 61 2.85 8.00 -0.85
C ILE A 61 1.70 8.93 -1.18
N GLU A 62 1.18 8.81 -2.40
CA GLU A 62 -0.06 9.46 -2.81
C GLU A 62 -0.93 8.48 -3.58
N TYR A 63 -2.24 8.62 -3.42
CA TYR A 63 -3.22 8.04 -4.32
C TYR A 63 -4.39 9.02 -4.48
N THR A 64 -5.11 8.88 -5.60
CA THR A 64 -6.33 9.64 -5.85
C THR A 64 -7.27 8.82 -6.74
N MET A 65 -8.56 8.99 -6.51
CA MET A 65 -9.64 8.51 -7.38
C MET A 65 -10.15 9.60 -8.32
N LEU A 66 -9.65 10.83 -8.18
CA LEU A 66 -10.13 12.00 -8.93
C LEU A 66 -9.38 12.24 -10.24
N ALA A 67 -8.17 11.70 -10.37
CA ALA A 67 -7.31 11.91 -11.52
C ALA A 67 -6.43 10.68 -11.79
N THR A 68 -5.95 10.57 -13.02
CA THR A 68 -4.89 9.62 -13.36
C THR A 68 -3.56 10.20 -12.92
N LEU A 69 -2.86 9.51 -12.03
CA LEU A 69 -1.45 9.80 -11.72
C LEU A 69 -0.53 9.08 -12.69
N ASP A 70 0.70 9.57 -12.82
CA ASP A 70 1.75 8.90 -13.59
C ASP A 70 1.94 7.48 -13.08
N GLY A 71 1.81 7.25 -11.77
CA GLY A 71 1.95 5.95 -11.17
C GLY A 71 3.37 5.42 -11.29
N THR A 72 4.38 6.26 -11.03
CA THR A 72 5.79 5.82 -10.98
C THR A 72 6.23 5.64 -9.53
N VAL A 73 7.33 4.91 -9.33
CA VAL A 73 8.02 4.85 -8.04
C VAL A 73 9.46 5.28 -8.22
N THR A 74 9.95 6.13 -7.31
CA THR A 74 11.34 6.56 -7.30
C THR A 74 11.98 6.27 -5.95
N ILE A 75 13.05 5.47 -5.96
CA ILE A 75 13.90 5.23 -4.78
C ILE A 75 15.19 6.02 -4.99
N THR A 76 15.51 6.94 -4.09
CA THR A 76 16.75 7.74 -4.16
C THR A 76 17.61 7.47 -2.93
N GLY A 77 18.91 7.27 -3.15
CA GLY A 77 19.90 7.15 -2.09
C GLY A 77 21.17 7.93 -2.44
N SER A 78 22.18 7.87 -1.57
CA SER A 78 23.43 8.61 -1.74
C SER A 78 24.26 8.24 -2.98
N LYS A 79 23.99 7.07 -3.57
CA LYS A 79 24.73 6.53 -4.73
C LYS A 79 23.97 6.58 -6.04
N GLY A 80 22.74 7.10 -6.04
CA GLY A 80 21.93 7.17 -7.25
C GLY A 80 20.44 6.96 -7.00
N ARG A 81 19.73 6.61 -8.07
CA ARG A 81 18.28 6.54 -8.10
C ARG A 81 17.81 5.35 -8.93
N ILE A 82 16.77 4.67 -8.45
CA ILE A 82 15.98 3.70 -9.18
C ILE A 82 14.64 4.37 -9.51
N HIS A 83 14.24 4.34 -10.78
CA HIS A 83 12.96 4.86 -11.23
C HIS A 83 12.18 3.73 -11.92
N LEU A 84 11.03 3.38 -11.35
CA LEU A 84 10.15 2.32 -11.84
C LEU A 84 8.98 2.93 -12.59
N LEU A 85 8.80 2.47 -13.82
CA LEU A 85 7.76 2.93 -14.72
C LEU A 85 6.39 2.32 -14.37
N PRO A 86 5.28 2.95 -14.79
CA PRO A 86 3.95 2.66 -14.24
C PRO A 86 3.44 1.25 -14.46
N ARG A 87 3.89 0.62 -15.54
CA ARG A 87 3.53 -0.74 -15.90
C ARG A 87 3.91 -1.78 -14.83
N LEU A 88 4.94 -1.50 -14.02
CA LEU A 88 5.43 -2.44 -13.00
C LEU A 88 4.59 -2.43 -11.72
N ILE A 89 3.88 -1.33 -11.44
CA ILE A 89 3.09 -1.18 -10.20
C ILE A 89 1.58 -1.28 -10.41
N GLN A 90 1.14 -1.37 -11.66
CA GLN A 90 -0.27 -1.57 -12.05
C GLN A 90 -0.43 -2.83 -12.93
N PRO A 91 -0.13 -4.04 -12.43
CA PRO A 91 -0.21 -5.27 -13.22
C PRO A 91 -1.63 -5.53 -13.78
N GLN A 92 -2.65 -5.05 -13.06
CA GLN A 92 -4.07 -5.13 -13.43
C GLN A 92 -4.36 -4.53 -14.84
N LYS A 93 -3.59 -3.51 -15.27
CA LYS A 93 -3.83 -2.82 -16.55
C LYS A 93 -3.26 -3.53 -17.77
N PHE A 94 -2.33 -4.48 -17.60
CA PHE A 94 -1.56 -5.07 -18.70
C PHE A 94 -1.33 -6.56 -18.47
N ASN A 95 -2.39 -7.35 -18.63
CA ASN A 95 -2.45 -8.82 -18.59
C ASN A 95 -2.13 -9.46 -17.22
N SER A 96 -2.92 -10.47 -16.86
CA SER A 96 -2.81 -11.23 -15.61
C SER A 96 -1.51 -12.06 -15.47
N GLU A 97 -0.54 -11.93 -16.38
CA GLU A 97 0.73 -12.67 -16.35
C GLU A 97 1.56 -12.34 -15.10
N GLY A 98 1.43 -11.12 -14.55
CA GLY A 98 2.12 -10.72 -13.33
C GLY A 98 1.71 -11.54 -12.10
N PHE A 99 0.46 -12.01 -12.04
CA PHE A 99 -0.04 -12.85 -10.94
C PHE A 99 0.57 -14.25 -10.94
N ARG A 100 1.24 -14.66 -12.02
CA ARG A 100 1.96 -15.95 -12.06
C ARG A 100 3.03 -16.02 -10.98
N TYR A 101 3.71 -14.93 -10.66
CA TYR A 101 4.80 -14.93 -9.69
C TYR A 101 4.31 -15.15 -8.25
N GLU A 102 3.19 -14.54 -7.86
CA GLU A 102 2.58 -14.82 -6.55
C GLU A 102 2.00 -16.23 -6.49
N ALA A 103 1.40 -16.73 -7.58
CA ALA A 103 0.90 -18.10 -7.65
C ALA A 103 2.05 -19.12 -7.53
N GLU A 104 3.17 -18.91 -8.23
CA GLU A 104 4.38 -19.72 -8.12
C GLU A 104 4.95 -19.69 -6.69
N ALA A 105 4.95 -18.53 -6.03
CA ALA A 105 5.40 -18.40 -4.64
C ALA A 105 4.51 -19.21 -3.67
N VAL A 106 3.19 -19.16 -3.84
CA VAL A 106 2.23 -19.94 -3.05
C VAL A 106 2.40 -21.44 -3.28
N VAL A 107 2.51 -21.87 -4.55
CA VAL A 107 2.75 -23.28 -4.90
C VAL A 107 4.01 -23.80 -4.23
N LYS A 108 5.10 -23.03 -4.30
CA LYS A 108 6.38 -23.38 -3.66
C LYS A 108 6.25 -23.49 -2.13
N ALA A 109 5.53 -22.57 -1.49
CA ALA A 109 5.30 -22.59 -0.05
C ALA A 109 4.54 -23.85 0.38
N ILE A 110 3.45 -24.19 -0.33
CA ILE A 110 2.64 -25.40 -0.08
C ILE A 110 3.48 -26.67 -0.24
N GLN A 111 4.22 -26.78 -1.35
CA GLN A 111 5.11 -27.93 -1.60
C GLN A 111 6.19 -28.07 -0.52
N SER A 112 6.66 -26.95 0.02
CA SER A 112 7.66 -26.89 1.10
C SER A 112 7.04 -27.02 2.50
N LYS A 113 5.72 -27.25 2.61
CA LYS A 113 4.96 -27.33 3.87
C LYS A 113 5.13 -26.09 4.76
N GLN A 114 5.26 -24.92 4.14
CA GLN A 114 5.31 -23.64 4.82
C GLN A 114 3.91 -23.02 4.89
N GLN A 115 3.59 -22.37 6.01
CA GLN A 115 2.31 -21.64 6.17
C GLN A 115 2.40 -20.21 5.64
N GLU A 116 3.62 -19.65 5.59
CA GLU A 116 3.93 -18.32 5.09
C GLU A 116 5.33 -18.33 4.46
N ILE A 117 5.63 -17.31 3.65
CA ILE A 117 6.97 -17.07 3.11
C ILE A 117 7.63 -15.91 3.84
N LYS A 118 8.95 -15.97 4.00
CA LYS A 118 9.70 -14.98 4.79
C LYS A 118 9.57 -13.56 4.21
N GLU A 119 9.51 -13.47 2.89
CA GLU A 119 9.37 -12.23 2.14
C GLU A 119 8.01 -11.54 2.35
N TYR A 120 6.96 -12.31 2.65
CA TYR A 120 5.59 -11.81 2.85
C TYR A 120 4.95 -12.52 4.05
N SER A 121 5.51 -12.27 5.23
CA SER A 121 5.06 -12.90 6.47
C SER A 121 3.71 -12.35 6.96
N PHE A 122 2.99 -13.13 7.76
CA PHE A 122 1.82 -12.72 8.51
C PHE A 122 2.12 -11.52 9.43
N GLY A 123 3.32 -11.50 10.02
CA GLY A 123 3.77 -10.39 10.86
C GLY A 123 3.90 -9.08 10.09
N GLU A 124 4.37 -9.13 8.84
CA GLU A 124 4.42 -7.96 7.97
C GLU A 124 3.01 -7.52 7.56
N SER A 125 2.13 -8.47 7.20
CA SER A 125 0.74 -8.18 6.86
C SER A 125 0.01 -7.47 8.00
N LEU A 126 0.20 -7.92 9.25
CA LEU A 126 -0.36 -7.27 10.43
C LEU A 126 0.20 -5.85 10.65
N GLN A 127 1.49 -5.64 10.38
CA GLN A 127 2.11 -4.31 10.48
C GLN A 127 1.59 -3.36 9.40
N ILE A 128 1.41 -3.84 8.17
CA ILE A 128 0.76 -3.07 7.10
C ILE A 128 -0.65 -2.68 7.52
N MET A 129 -1.45 -3.60 8.06
CA MET A 129 -2.79 -3.29 8.58
C MET A 129 -2.74 -2.23 9.68
N THR A 130 -1.77 -2.30 10.59
CA THR A 130 -1.59 -1.30 11.66
C THR A 130 -1.26 0.10 11.09
N ILE A 131 -0.42 0.17 10.05
CA ILE A 131 -0.11 1.42 9.34
C ILE A 131 -1.37 1.96 8.66
N MET A 132 -2.13 1.09 7.99
CA MET A 132 -3.38 1.47 7.34
C MET A 132 -4.38 2.04 8.35
N ASP A 133 -4.58 1.40 9.49
CA ASP A 133 -5.48 1.87 10.55
C ASP A 133 -5.11 3.26 11.05
N LYS A 134 -3.80 3.53 11.23
CA LYS A 134 -3.33 4.87 11.59
C LYS A 134 -3.67 5.91 10.53
N ILE A 135 -3.43 5.60 9.25
CA ILE A 135 -3.72 6.50 8.13
C ILE A 135 -5.22 6.77 8.03
N ARG A 136 -6.05 5.73 8.16
CA ARG A 136 -7.53 5.84 8.16
C ARG A 136 -8.00 6.74 9.30
N LYS A 137 -7.48 6.53 10.51
CA LYS A 137 -7.81 7.34 11.70
C LYS A 137 -7.48 8.82 11.52
N ASP A 138 -6.35 9.14 10.91
CA ASP A 138 -5.94 10.53 10.65
C ASP A 138 -6.90 11.26 9.69
N MET A 139 -7.56 10.52 8.79
CA MET A 139 -8.59 11.05 7.88
C MET A 139 -10.01 11.00 8.45
N GLY A 140 -10.22 10.35 9.60
CA GLY A 140 -11.55 10.00 10.09
C GLY A 140 -12.29 8.98 9.21
N LEU A 141 -11.58 8.16 8.44
CA LEU A 141 -12.16 7.12 7.60
C LEU A 141 -12.53 5.90 8.46
N VAL A 142 -13.82 5.55 8.49
CA VAL A 142 -14.35 4.42 9.27
C VAL A 142 -15.21 3.56 8.36
N TYR A 143 -14.92 2.26 8.28
CA TYR A 143 -15.73 1.30 7.53
C TYR A 143 -16.83 0.70 8.43
N PRO A 144 -17.95 0.23 7.86
CA PRO A 144 -18.98 -0.46 8.65
C PRO A 144 -18.48 -1.67 9.43
N ALA A 145 -17.41 -2.33 8.96
CA ALA A 145 -16.80 -3.47 9.62
C ALA A 145 -16.01 -3.10 10.89
N ASP A 146 -15.61 -1.84 11.08
CA ASP A 146 -14.87 -1.40 12.27
C ASP A 146 -15.79 -1.33 13.53
N ASN A 147 -17.11 -1.38 13.34
CA ASN A 147 -18.13 -1.27 14.40
C ASN A 147 -18.88 -2.59 14.68
N LYS A 148 -18.32 -3.74 14.26
CA LYS A 148 -18.91 -5.06 14.48
C LYS A 148 -18.22 -5.86 15.58
#